data_AF-A0A9P4YCA8-F1
#
_entry.id   AF-A0A9P4YCA8-F1
#
_cell.length_a   1.000
_cell.length_b   1.000
_cell.length_c   1.000
_cell.angle_alpha   90.00
_cell.angle_beta   90.00
_cell.angle_gamma   90.00
#
_symmetry.space_group_name_H-M   'P 1'
#
loop_
_entity.id
_entity.type
_entity.pdbx_description
1 polymer ?
#
loop_
_entity_poly.entity_id
_entity_poly.type
_entity_poly.pdbx_seq_one_letter_code
_entity_poly.pdbx_strand_id
1 'polypeptide(L)'
;MRAGSEANEERRMRSFTKASRDTPPWLHAILNDSKPPPISYAWTLDNLGSQGAPRSGQAYLSSAHRKSESRIFVLGLGNLGRLYATCLSQLSNPPPITLVVHRRSLLEHWASDPGIEMTRYGHTERLSNFDVEWWTPEKPSVGPVREVVDGGRISNLIVATKAPAAIPEVDRLRRYLDGSSTVLFVQNGMNRLWPPHGTTYFTCRYPDGRHPTFLHGVTMHGVFSEGPFKSVHAAPAGVVVGPVCSSDEQAERPSYLTRLIATAPHLAGQAVPRPELWILQLEKLVVNMIINPLTAILRVRNGVLFADPDGKTVKIMDELLRETSDVLQALIQHESSQEIMKDGNMSVESLARRLSTPALREMLHVVGEKVKYNKSSMFQDVEAGKQTEIREFNGWLIETAGFLGQDLDVSRHKALVDLVEQGVTLDESELGRRLLHR
;
A
#
# COMPACT_ATOMS: atom_id res chain seq x y z
N MET A 1 -43.11 -13.37 7.61
CA MET A 1 -41.77 -12.96 8.10
C MET A 1 -40.68 -14.03 7.94
N ARG A 2 -40.97 -15.35 7.92
CA ARG A 2 -39.93 -16.39 7.71
C ARG A 2 -39.43 -16.56 6.27
N ALA A 3 -40.30 -16.40 5.26
CA ALA A 3 -39.90 -16.54 3.85
C ALA A 3 -38.93 -15.45 3.33
N GLY A 4 -38.83 -14.30 4.03
CA GLY A 4 -37.92 -13.22 3.67
C GLY A 4 -36.48 -13.41 4.18
N SER A 5 -36.27 -14.22 5.23
CA SER A 5 -34.91 -14.49 5.74
C SER A 5 -34.22 -15.60 4.94
N GLU A 6 -34.94 -16.64 4.55
CA GLU A 6 -34.41 -17.74 3.73
C GLU A 6 -34.00 -17.27 2.33
N ALA A 7 -34.78 -16.38 1.70
CA ALA A 7 -34.42 -15.79 0.41
C ALA A 7 -33.17 -14.90 0.48
N ASN A 8 -32.94 -14.21 1.61
CA ASN A 8 -31.74 -13.40 1.83
C ASN A 8 -30.52 -14.28 2.11
N GLU A 9 -30.70 -15.40 2.81
CA GLU A 9 -29.65 -16.36 3.14
C GLU A 9 -29.23 -17.18 1.91
N GLU A 10 -30.17 -17.59 1.06
CA GLU A 10 -29.89 -18.19 -0.24
C GLU A 10 -29.21 -17.21 -1.20
N ARG A 11 -29.58 -15.92 -1.21
CA ARG A 11 -28.91 -14.89 -2.02
C ARG A 11 -27.48 -14.63 -1.52
N ARG A 12 -27.26 -14.68 -0.20
CA ARG A 12 -25.94 -14.67 0.43
C ARG A 12 -25.12 -15.90 0.02
N MET A 13 -25.68 -17.11 0.13
CA MET A 13 -25.00 -18.36 -0.24
C MET A 13 -24.72 -18.46 -1.76
N ARG A 14 -25.59 -17.93 -2.62
CA ARG A 14 -25.33 -17.85 -4.08
C ARG A 14 -24.24 -16.84 -4.42
N SER A 15 -24.14 -15.75 -3.67
CA SER A 15 -23.00 -14.80 -3.73
C SER A 15 -21.68 -15.47 -3.30
N PHE A 16 -21.70 -16.30 -2.24
CA PHE A 16 -20.52 -17.05 -1.78
C PHE A 16 -20.11 -18.19 -2.71
N THR A 17 -21.05 -18.87 -3.38
CA THR A 17 -20.72 -19.99 -4.27
C THR A 17 -20.21 -19.55 -5.65
N LYS A 18 -20.63 -18.38 -6.16
CA LYS A 18 -20.02 -17.77 -7.35
C LYS A 18 -18.62 -17.20 -7.07
N ALA A 19 -18.32 -16.83 -5.82
CA ALA A 19 -17.02 -16.32 -5.41
C ALA A 19 -15.87 -17.36 -5.47
N SER A 20 -16.15 -18.67 -5.58
CA SER A 20 -15.08 -19.68 -5.43
C SER A 20 -14.14 -19.83 -6.64
N ARG A 21 -14.49 -19.32 -7.84
CA ARG A 21 -13.61 -19.40 -9.03
C ARG A 21 -12.78 -18.14 -9.30
N ASP A 22 -13.21 -16.98 -8.82
CA ASP A 22 -12.58 -15.68 -9.14
C ASP A 22 -12.02 -14.96 -7.90
N THR A 23 -11.92 -15.64 -6.76
CA THR A 23 -11.29 -15.08 -5.56
C THR A 23 -9.77 -15.08 -5.72
N PRO A 24 -9.09 -13.93 -5.54
CA PRO A 24 -7.65 -13.86 -5.70
C PRO A 24 -6.92 -14.65 -4.61
N PRO A 25 -5.70 -15.18 -4.88
CA PRO A 25 -5.00 -16.09 -3.97
C PRO A 25 -4.83 -15.57 -2.54
N TRP A 26 -4.61 -14.25 -2.39
CA TRP A 26 -4.45 -13.62 -1.08
C TRP A 26 -5.73 -13.67 -0.24
N LEU A 27 -6.88 -13.44 -0.87
CA LEU A 27 -8.17 -13.44 -0.20
C LEU A 27 -8.58 -14.88 0.07
N HIS A 28 -8.35 -15.79 -0.88
CA HIS A 28 -8.60 -17.21 -0.70
C HIS A 28 -7.85 -17.79 0.52
N ALA A 29 -6.59 -17.40 0.71
CA ALA A 29 -5.81 -17.81 1.88
C ALA A 29 -6.44 -17.32 3.21
N ILE A 30 -6.95 -16.09 3.23
CA ILE A 30 -7.60 -15.49 4.41
C ILE A 30 -8.95 -16.15 4.70
N LEU A 31 -9.79 -16.34 3.66
CA LEU A 31 -11.11 -16.94 3.81
C LEU A 31 -11.06 -18.39 4.31
N ASN A 32 -9.98 -19.10 3.99
CA ASN A 32 -9.78 -20.48 4.45
C ASN A 32 -9.03 -20.57 5.80
N ASP A 33 -8.53 -19.46 6.35
CA ASP A 33 -7.88 -19.44 7.65
C ASP A 33 -8.92 -19.31 8.78
N SER A 34 -9.36 -20.45 9.30
CA SER A 34 -10.26 -20.56 10.46
C SER A 34 -9.54 -20.55 11.82
N LYS A 35 -8.21 -20.37 11.83
CA LYS A 35 -7.45 -20.37 13.09
C LYS A 35 -7.81 -19.15 13.93
N PRO A 36 -7.74 -19.26 15.27
CA PRO A 36 -7.89 -18.10 16.14
C PRO A 36 -6.85 -17.03 15.76
N PRO A 37 -7.13 -15.74 16.00
CA PRO A 37 -6.14 -14.68 15.84
C PRO A 37 -4.79 -15.10 16.42
N PRO A 38 -3.66 -14.99 15.68
CA PRO A 38 -2.38 -15.54 16.12
C PRO A 38 -1.76 -14.66 17.21
N ILE A 39 -1.00 -15.28 18.13
CA ILE A 39 -0.22 -14.55 19.13
C ILE A 39 1.07 -14.09 18.45
N SER A 40 1.46 -12.85 18.69
CA SER A 40 2.77 -12.33 18.27
C SER A 40 3.53 -11.84 19.49
N TYR A 41 4.81 -12.19 19.58
CA TYR A 41 5.71 -11.72 20.61
C TYR A 41 6.54 -10.54 20.12
N ALA A 42 6.75 -9.57 21.00
CA ALA A 42 7.58 -8.40 20.74
C ALA A 42 9.00 -8.64 21.25
N TRP A 43 9.90 -9.01 20.34
CA TRP A 43 11.33 -9.07 20.63
C TRP A 43 11.92 -7.66 20.64
N THR A 44 12.74 -7.40 21.64
CA THR A 44 13.43 -6.13 21.89
C THR A 44 14.92 -6.35 22.08
N LEU A 45 15.68 -5.27 22.26
CA LEU A 45 17.13 -5.34 22.45
C LEU A 45 17.52 -6.25 23.64
N ASP A 46 16.70 -6.29 24.70
CA ASP A 46 16.87 -7.17 25.86
C ASP A 46 16.84 -8.67 25.50
N ASN A 47 16.25 -9.03 24.35
CA ASN A 47 16.09 -10.42 23.92
C ASN A 47 17.27 -10.93 23.06
N LEU A 48 18.26 -10.09 22.73
CA LEU A 48 19.36 -10.46 21.84
C LEU A 48 20.49 -11.29 22.51
N GLY A 49 20.55 -11.34 23.84
CA GLY A 49 21.43 -12.24 24.59
C GLY A 49 22.91 -11.85 24.68
N SER A 50 23.32 -10.68 24.21
CA SER A 50 24.72 -10.21 24.30
C SER A 50 25.06 -9.66 25.68
N GLN A 51 25.98 -10.34 26.39
CA GLN A 51 26.76 -9.72 27.47
C GLN A 51 27.62 -8.60 26.88
N GLY A 52 27.33 -7.33 27.21
CA GLY A 52 28.22 -6.21 26.89
C GLY A 52 27.72 -5.18 25.87
N ALA A 53 26.44 -5.19 25.47
CA ALA A 53 25.87 -3.96 24.91
C ALA A 53 25.90 -2.88 26.01
N PRO A 54 26.34 -1.63 25.72
CA PRO A 54 26.19 -0.57 26.70
C PRO A 54 24.75 -0.54 27.14
N ARG A 55 24.51 -0.52 28.46
CA ARG A 55 23.23 -0.06 29.01
C ARG A 55 23.10 1.44 28.71
N SER A 56 23.12 1.83 27.43
CA SER A 56 22.76 3.17 27.02
C SER A 56 21.27 3.27 27.33
N GLY A 57 20.96 4.10 28.32
CA GLY A 57 19.63 4.24 28.90
C GLY A 57 18.58 4.68 27.88
N GLN A 58 18.10 3.77 27.05
CA GLN A 58 16.70 3.78 26.67
C GLN A 58 15.96 3.59 27.98
N ALA A 59 15.52 4.71 28.56
CA ALA A 59 14.71 4.75 29.75
C ALA A 59 13.63 3.68 29.60
N TYR A 60 13.64 2.71 30.51
CA TYR A 60 12.54 1.75 30.65
C TYR A 60 11.24 2.53 30.54
N LEU A 61 10.49 2.34 29.45
CA LEU A 61 9.21 2.99 29.31
C LEU A 61 8.36 2.58 30.50
N SER A 62 7.82 3.54 31.24
CA SER A 62 6.75 3.23 32.17
C SER A 62 5.62 2.52 31.39
N SER A 63 4.88 1.64 32.04
CA SER A 63 3.69 1.00 31.43
C SER A 63 2.74 2.03 30.78
N ALA A 64 2.78 3.30 31.19
CA ALA A 64 1.95 4.38 30.67
C ALA A 64 2.32 4.79 29.23
N HIS A 65 3.60 4.83 28.86
CA HIS A 65 4.01 5.21 27.49
C HIS A 65 3.79 4.09 26.46
N ARG A 66 3.68 2.84 26.89
CA ARG A 66 3.40 1.68 26.04
C ARG A 66 1.91 1.54 25.70
N LYS A 67 1.05 1.94 26.63
CA LYS A 67 -0.42 1.98 26.47
C LYS A 67 -0.94 3.33 25.98
N SER A 68 -0.06 4.18 25.47
CA SER A 68 -0.45 5.52 25.04
C SER A 68 -1.28 5.44 23.76
N GLU A 69 -2.50 5.98 23.79
CA GLU A 69 -3.37 6.09 22.61
C GLU A 69 -2.75 6.91 21.47
N SER A 70 -1.71 7.71 21.75
CA SER A 70 -0.98 8.49 20.74
C SER A 70 0.21 7.75 20.13
N ARG A 71 0.57 6.56 20.62
CA ARG A 71 1.70 5.80 20.08
C ARG A 71 1.41 5.33 18.65
N ILE A 72 2.43 5.40 17.80
CA ILE A 72 2.40 4.95 16.41
C ILE A 72 3.34 3.76 16.23
N PHE A 73 2.82 2.69 15.65
CA PHE A 73 3.61 1.55 15.22
C PHE A 73 3.85 1.64 13.71
N VAL A 74 5.10 1.58 13.27
CA VAL A 74 5.47 1.58 11.85
C VAL A 74 5.87 0.17 11.44
N LEU A 75 4.96 -0.53 10.78
CA LEU A 75 5.12 -1.90 10.30
C LEU A 75 5.74 -1.93 8.91
N GLY A 76 7.01 -2.33 8.85
CA GLY A 76 7.80 -2.34 7.62
C GLY A 76 8.73 -1.14 7.52
N LEU A 77 10.03 -1.39 7.65
CA LEU A 77 11.09 -0.37 7.69
C LEU A 77 11.85 -0.27 6.35
N GLY A 78 11.09 -0.30 5.25
CA GLY A 78 11.56 0.11 3.93
C GLY A 78 11.68 1.63 3.80
N ASN A 79 11.88 2.13 2.57
CA ASN A 79 12.04 3.56 2.31
C ASN A 79 10.84 4.40 2.80
N LEU A 80 9.61 3.94 2.55
CA LEU A 80 8.42 4.65 2.99
C LEU A 80 8.26 4.60 4.52
N GLY A 81 8.51 3.46 5.16
CA GLY A 81 8.45 3.35 6.62
C GLY A 81 9.41 4.31 7.31
N ARG A 82 10.65 4.40 6.80
CA ARG A 82 11.66 5.36 7.29
C ARG A 82 11.24 6.81 7.02
N LEU A 83 10.73 7.11 5.83
CA LEU A 83 10.21 8.45 5.50
C LEU A 83 9.13 8.88 6.50
N TYR A 84 8.10 8.06 6.70
CA TYR A 84 7.00 8.40 7.61
C TYR A 84 7.47 8.51 9.06
N ALA A 85 8.28 7.57 9.54
CA ALA A 85 8.83 7.62 10.89
C ALA A 85 9.67 8.89 11.15
N THR A 86 10.56 9.23 10.22
CA THR A 86 11.43 10.43 10.32
C THR A 86 10.59 11.71 10.30
N CYS A 87 9.66 11.88 9.34
CA CYS A 87 8.81 13.06 9.27
C CYS A 87 7.93 13.24 10.52
N LEU A 88 7.35 12.15 11.05
CA LEU A 88 6.51 12.21 12.25
C LEU A 88 7.31 12.53 13.52
N SER A 89 8.56 12.05 13.61
CA SER A 89 9.43 12.35 14.75
C SER A 89 9.87 13.83 14.84
N GLN A 90 9.68 14.58 13.74
CA GLN A 90 10.04 16.01 13.65
C GLN A 90 8.87 16.96 13.92
N LEU A 91 7.69 16.44 14.27
CA LEU A 91 6.57 17.26 14.72
C LEU A 91 6.96 18.04 15.99
N SER A 92 6.28 19.18 16.23
CA SER A 92 6.52 20.01 17.42
C SER A 92 6.23 19.27 18.74
N ASN A 93 5.25 18.38 18.73
CA ASN A 93 4.97 17.42 19.80
C ASN A 93 4.96 16.00 19.20
N PRO A 94 6.13 15.38 19.03
CA PRO A 94 6.24 14.12 18.31
C PRO A 94 5.61 12.97 19.12
N PRO A 95 4.78 12.12 18.50
CA PRO A 95 4.24 10.95 19.19
C PRO A 95 5.36 9.95 19.49
N PRO A 96 5.19 9.07 20.49
CA PRO A 96 6.04 7.90 20.63
C PRO A 96 5.91 6.99 19.40
N ILE A 97 7.04 6.62 18.80
CA ILE A 97 7.07 5.79 17.57
C ILE A 97 7.82 4.49 17.86
N THR A 98 7.19 3.37 17.53
CA THR A 98 7.81 2.04 17.54
C THR A 98 8.03 1.56 16.11
N LEU A 99 9.28 1.30 15.75
CA LEU A 99 9.68 0.72 14.48
C LEU A 99 9.57 -0.81 14.56
N VAL A 100 8.73 -1.39 13.71
CA VAL A 100 8.53 -2.85 13.68
C VAL A 100 9.33 -3.45 12.53
N VAL A 101 10.41 -4.15 12.87
CA VAL A 101 11.26 -4.85 11.91
C VAL A 101 10.77 -6.28 11.70
N HIS A 102 11.14 -6.88 10.56
CA HIS A 102 10.62 -8.19 10.11
C HIS A 102 11.59 -9.36 10.34
N ARG A 103 12.79 -9.10 10.85
CA ARG A 103 13.82 -10.13 11.10
C ARG A 103 14.78 -9.70 12.19
N ARG A 104 15.30 -10.70 12.93
CA ARG A 104 16.26 -10.53 14.04
C ARG A 104 17.48 -9.69 13.68
N SER A 105 18.07 -9.89 12.49
CA SER A 105 19.28 -9.19 12.07
C SER A 105 19.12 -7.67 11.97
N LEU A 106 17.90 -7.15 11.75
CA LEU A 106 17.64 -5.71 11.79
C LEU A 106 17.56 -5.16 13.21
N LEU A 107 17.08 -5.97 14.15
CA LEU A 107 17.08 -5.64 15.57
C LEU A 107 18.51 -5.61 16.12
N GLU A 108 19.34 -6.58 15.72
CA GLU A 108 20.78 -6.62 16.01
C GLU A 108 21.52 -5.42 15.41
N HIS A 109 21.24 -5.09 14.15
CA HIS A 109 21.82 -3.91 13.52
C HIS A 109 21.45 -2.62 14.26
N TRP A 110 20.18 -2.47 14.67
CA TRP A 110 19.75 -1.33 15.47
C TRP A 110 20.46 -1.26 16.83
N ALA A 111 20.72 -2.42 17.46
CA ALA A 111 21.49 -2.47 18.71
C ALA A 111 22.91 -1.92 18.53
N SER A 112 23.54 -2.19 17.38
CA SER A 112 24.90 -1.74 17.09
C SER A 112 25.00 -0.30 16.56
N ASP A 113 24.02 0.14 15.76
CA ASP A 113 24.04 1.44 15.07
C ASP A 113 22.63 2.05 15.09
N PRO A 114 22.14 2.53 16.24
CA PRO A 114 20.76 2.97 16.39
C PRO A 114 20.50 4.29 15.65
N GLY A 115 19.39 4.34 14.93
CA GLY A 115 18.89 5.54 14.28
C GLY A 115 18.59 5.34 12.80
N ILE A 116 17.71 6.20 12.29
CA ILE A 116 17.41 6.32 10.86
C ILE A 116 18.20 7.51 10.33
N GLU A 117 18.98 7.29 9.27
CA GLU A 117 19.61 8.35 8.50
C GLU A 117 18.74 8.69 7.29
N MET A 118 18.40 9.97 7.17
CA MET A 118 17.63 10.51 6.04
C MET A 118 18.41 11.64 5.39
N THR A 119 18.83 11.43 4.15
CA THR A 119 19.50 12.45 3.33
C THR A 119 18.49 13.20 2.50
N ARG A 120 18.45 14.53 2.62
CA ARG A 120 17.55 15.43 1.89
C ARG A 120 18.30 16.69 1.49
N TYR A 121 18.22 17.08 0.22
CA TYR A 121 18.93 18.26 -0.32
C TYR A 121 20.45 18.26 -0.02
N GLY A 122 21.09 17.09 0.00
CA GLY A 122 22.50 16.94 0.35
C GLY A 122 22.83 16.98 1.85
N HIS A 123 21.85 17.25 2.71
CA HIS A 123 22.00 17.23 4.17
C HIS A 123 21.53 15.90 4.72
N THR A 124 22.35 15.27 5.56
CA THR A 124 22.00 14.00 6.22
C THR A 124 21.62 14.27 7.67
N GLU A 125 20.40 13.88 8.04
CA GLU A 125 19.92 13.91 9.42
C GLU A 125 19.88 12.50 9.99
N ARG A 126 20.31 12.34 11.24
CA ARG A 126 20.22 11.06 11.96
C ARG A 126 19.28 11.18 13.15
N LEU A 127 18.23 10.37 13.14
CA LEU A 127 17.16 10.39 14.14
C LEU A 127 17.13 9.06 14.89
N SER A 128 17.30 9.09 16.21
CA SER A 128 17.42 7.90 17.05
C SER A 128 16.34 7.76 18.12
N ASN A 129 15.45 8.75 18.25
CA ASN A 129 14.38 8.74 19.24
C ASN A 129 13.20 7.84 18.80
N PHE A 130 13.47 6.55 18.69
CA PHE A 130 12.53 5.52 18.30
C PHE A 130 12.67 4.29 19.19
N ASP A 131 11.54 3.66 19.49
CA ASP A 131 11.53 2.29 19.98
C ASP A 131 11.69 1.33 18.79
N VAL A 132 12.26 0.14 19.01
CA VAL A 132 12.37 -0.89 17.98
C VAL A 132 11.89 -2.23 18.52
N GLU A 133 11.09 -2.93 17.73
CA GLU A 133 10.60 -4.27 18.05
C GLU A 133 10.65 -5.17 16.83
N TRP A 134 10.94 -6.46 17.04
CA TRP A 134 10.74 -7.50 16.04
C TRP A 134 9.55 -8.36 16.44
N TRP A 135 8.49 -8.34 15.63
CA TRP A 135 7.26 -9.07 15.90
C TRP A 135 7.25 -10.42 15.19
N THR A 136 7.14 -11.50 15.96
CA THR A 136 7.20 -12.87 15.45
C THR A 136 6.33 -13.80 16.31
N PRO A 137 5.76 -14.89 15.76
CA PRO A 137 5.13 -15.93 16.57
C PRO A 137 6.12 -16.67 17.48
N GLU A 138 7.42 -16.55 17.23
CA GLU A 138 8.47 -17.18 18.03
C GLU A 138 8.61 -16.50 19.40
N LYS A 139 8.54 -17.27 20.48
CA LYS A 139 8.69 -16.77 21.85
C LYS A 139 10.16 -16.46 22.16
N PRO A 140 10.50 -15.30 22.76
CA PRO A 140 11.86 -15.02 23.22
C PRO A 140 12.39 -16.10 24.16
N SER A 141 13.63 -16.56 23.91
CA SER A 141 14.34 -17.51 24.77
C SER A 141 15.16 -16.83 25.87
N VAL A 142 15.50 -15.55 25.68
CA VAL A 142 16.27 -14.73 26.62
C VAL A 142 15.51 -13.42 26.88
N GLY A 143 15.61 -12.90 28.10
CA GLY A 143 14.98 -11.63 28.48
C GLY A 143 13.47 -11.76 28.73
N PRO A 144 12.76 -10.63 28.85
CA PRO A 144 11.32 -10.64 29.12
C PRO A 144 10.54 -11.18 27.92
N VAL A 145 9.57 -12.06 28.20
CA VAL A 145 8.59 -12.53 27.22
C VAL A 145 7.40 -11.58 27.24
N ARG A 146 7.14 -10.93 26.10
CA ARG A 146 6.02 -10.00 25.96
C ARG A 146 5.28 -10.25 24.65
N GLU A 147 3.96 -10.25 24.72
CA GLU A 147 3.14 -10.12 23.51
C GLU A 147 3.26 -8.71 22.95
N VAL A 148 2.98 -8.58 21.64
CA VAL A 148 2.79 -7.26 21.02
C VAL A 148 1.79 -6.46 21.85
N VAL A 149 2.14 -5.20 22.13
CA VAL A 149 1.36 -4.27 22.97
C VAL A 149 0.92 -4.86 24.33
N ASP A 150 1.71 -5.77 24.90
CA ASP A 150 1.41 -6.48 26.15
C ASP A 150 0.03 -7.17 26.14
N GLY A 151 -0.41 -7.65 24.97
CA GLY A 151 -1.72 -8.27 24.78
C GLY A 151 -2.88 -7.27 24.64
N GLY A 152 -2.58 -5.97 24.67
CA GLY A 152 -3.55 -4.89 24.51
C GLY A 152 -3.89 -4.59 23.05
N ARG A 153 -4.15 -3.31 22.77
CA ARG A 153 -4.58 -2.83 21.45
C ARG A 153 -3.51 -1.98 20.77
N ILE A 154 -3.42 -2.07 19.45
CA ILE A 154 -2.69 -1.15 18.59
C ILE A 154 -3.63 -0.01 18.17
N SER A 155 -3.53 1.16 18.81
CA SER A 155 -4.40 2.30 18.46
C SER A 155 -4.06 2.91 17.10
N ASN A 156 -2.78 3.02 16.75
CA ASN A 156 -2.33 3.60 15.47
C ASN A 156 -1.24 2.75 14.81
N LEU A 157 -1.52 2.25 13.61
CA LEU A 157 -0.60 1.43 12.82
C LEU A 157 -0.37 2.09 11.46
N ILE A 158 0.89 2.29 11.08
CA ILE A 158 1.30 2.63 9.71
C ILE A 158 1.89 1.38 9.08
N VAL A 159 1.29 0.93 7.98
CA VAL A 159 1.71 -0.24 7.20
C VAL A 159 2.51 0.24 6.01
N ALA A 160 3.83 0.10 6.09
CA ALA A 160 4.81 0.48 5.09
C ALA A 160 5.63 -0.72 4.58
N THR A 161 5.01 -1.91 4.61
CA THR A 161 5.53 -3.12 3.98
C THR A 161 5.46 -3.02 2.45
N LYS A 162 6.08 -3.97 1.74
CA LYS A 162 5.80 -4.13 0.30
C LYS A 162 4.35 -4.59 0.11
N ALA A 163 3.70 -4.12 -0.95
CA ALA A 163 2.27 -4.30 -1.18
C ALA A 163 1.74 -5.75 -1.06
N PRO A 164 2.42 -6.80 -1.55
CA PRO A 164 1.96 -8.18 -1.36
C PRO A 164 1.83 -8.61 0.11
N ALA A 165 2.62 -8.02 1.01
CA ALA A 165 2.65 -8.36 2.43
C ALA A 165 1.72 -7.47 3.28
N ALA A 166 1.15 -6.41 2.72
CA ALA A 166 0.40 -5.42 3.49
C ALA A 166 -0.84 -6.01 4.20
N ILE A 167 -1.74 -6.67 3.46
CA ILE A 167 -2.92 -7.29 4.07
C ILE A 167 -2.55 -8.51 4.94
N PRO A 168 -1.71 -9.46 4.50
CA PRO A 168 -1.31 -10.58 5.35
C PRO A 168 -0.74 -10.17 6.71
N GLU A 169 0.10 -9.13 6.74
CA GLU A 169 0.67 -8.63 8.01
C GLU A 169 -0.37 -7.95 8.90
N VAL A 170 -1.32 -7.20 8.32
CA VAL A 170 -2.43 -6.63 9.10
C VAL A 170 -3.36 -7.73 9.63
N ASP A 171 -3.66 -8.74 8.81
CA ASP A 171 -4.49 -9.88 9.20
C ASP A 171 -3.85 -10.72 10.31
N ARG A 172 -2.52 -10.84 10.30
CA ARG A 172 -1.74 -11.44 11.40
C ARG A 172 -1.90 -10.67 12.71
N LEU A 173 -2.11 -9.36 12.65
CA LEU A 173 -2.29 -8.50 13.82
C LEU A 173 -3.75 -8.38 14.27
N ARG A 174 -4.69 -9.10 13.66
CA ARG A 174 -6.14 -9.00 13.97
C ARG A 174 -6.51 -9.26 15.44
N ARG A 175 -5.64 -9.88 16.24
CA ARG A 175 -5.83 -9.99 17.71
C ARG A 175 -5.81 -8.62 18.39
N TYR A 176 -4.98 -7.71 17.88
CA TYR A 176 -4.62 -6.44 18.52
C TYR A 176 -5.31 -5.23 17.87
N LEU A 177 -6.27 -5.49 16.97
CA LEU A 177 -6.95 -4.49 16.16
C LEU A 177 -8.47 -4.61 16.36
N ASP A 178 -9.12 -3.49 16.62
CA ASP A 178 -10.56 -3.37 16.85
C ASP A 178 -11.12 -2.05 16.29
N GLY A 179 -12.40 -1.77 16.52
CA GLY A 179 -13.08 -0.54 16.09
C GLY A 179 -12.49 0.78 16.59
N SER A 180 -11.63 0.76 17.61
CA SER A 180 -10.91 1.95 18.10
C SER A 180 -9.50 2.08 17.51
N SER A 181 -9.10 1.16 16.63
CA SER A 181 -7.80 1.16 15.97
C SER A 181 -7.86 1.90 14.63
N THR A 182 -6.78 2.61 14.29
CA THR A 182 -6.60 3.23 12.97
C THR A 182 -5.39 2.62 12.25
N VAL A 183 -5.60 2.12 11.03
CA VAL A 183 -4.56 1.47 10.22
C VAL A 183 -4.37 2.26 8.92
N LEU A 184 -3.19 2.86 8.74
CA LEU A 184 -2.80 3.62 7.55
C LEU A 184 -1.86 2.81 6.67
N PHE A 185 -2.30 2.46 5.46
CA PHE A 185 -1.46 1.88 4.43
C PHE A 185 -0.74 2.98 3.62
N VAL A 186 0.53 2.78 3.26
CA VAL A 186 1.30 3.80 2.50
C VAL A 186 2.04 3.23 1.29
N GLN A 187 1.94 1.92 1.06
CA GLN A 187 2.57 1.24 -0.08
C GLN A 187 2.04 1.75 -1.44
N ASN A 188 2.82 1.57 -2.49
CA ASN A 188 2.35 1.79 -3.85
C ASN A 188 1.28 0.77 -4.26
N GLY A 189 0.48 1.12 -5.27
CA GLY A 189 -0.59 0.28 -5.80
C GLY A 189 -1.94 0.63 -5.19
N MET A 190 -2.93 -0.23 -5.41
CA MET A 190 -4.25 -0.10 -4.81
C MET A 190 -4.29 -0.72 -3.41
N ASN A 191 -5.04 -0.09 -2.51
CA ASN A 191 -5.41 -0.79 -1.28
C ASN A 191 -6.36 -1.95 -1.63
N ARG A 192 -6.00 -3.19 -1.27
CA ARG A 192 -6.83 -4.38 -1.55
C ARG A 192 -8.16 -4.41 -0.78
N LEU A 193 -8.33 -3.50 0.17
CA LEU A 193 -9.61 -3.25 0.86
C LEU A 193 -10.57 -2.35 0.07
N TRP A 194 -10.13 -1.78 -1.05
CA TRP A 194 -11.07 -1.22 -2.01
C TRP A 194 -11.90 -2.34 -2.66
N PRO A 195 -13.01 -1.96 -3.34
CA PRO A 195 -13.68 -2.85 -4.25
C PRO A 195 -12.70 -3.49 -5.25
N PRO A 196 -12.95 -4.74 -5.65
CA PRO A 196 -14.16 -5.51 -5.32
C PRO A 196 -14.11 -6.35 -4.04
N HIS A 197 -12.96 -6.45 -3.39
CA HIS A 197 -12.69 -7.51 -2.40
C HIS A 197 -12.81 -7.10 -0.93
N GLY A 198 -12.77 -5.79 -0.62
CA GLY A 198 -12.78 -5.30 0.77
C GLY A 198 -13.95 -5.80 1.60
N THR A 199 -15.18 -5.73 1.08
CA THR A 199 -16.40 -6.18 1.79
C THR A 199 -16.33 -7.65 2.20
N THR A 200 -15.78 -8.50 1.34
CA THR A 200 -15.60 -9.93 1.61
C THR A 200 -14.60 -10.15 2.75
N TYR A 201 -13.49 -9.40 2.76
CA TYR A 201 -12.52 -9.43 3.85
C TYR A 201 -13.15 -8.98 5.17
N PHE A 202 -13.86 -7.84 5.20
CA PHE A 202 -14.50 -7.33 6.41
C PHE A 202 -15.54 -8.30 6.97
N THR A 203 -16.39 -8.86 6.10
CA THR A 203 -17.42 -9.84 6.50
C THR A 203 -16.79 -11.10 7.11
N CYS A 204 -15.64 -11.53 6.59
CA CYS A 204 -14.92 -12.71 7.10
C CYS A 204 -14.24 -12.44 8.45
N ARG A 205 -13.51 -11.31 8.58
CA ARG A 205 -12.65 -11.05 9.74
C ARG A 205 -13.32 -10.27 10.87
N TYR A 206 -14.33 -9.47 10.55
CA TYR A 206 -15.03 -8.60 11.49
C TYR A 206 -16.55 -8.74 11.32
N PRO A 207 -17.11 -9.94 11.56
CA PRO A 207 -18.54 -10.19 11.36
C PRO A 207 -19.44 -9.39 12.31
N ASP A 208 -18.88 -8.89 13.42
CA ASP A 208 -19.55 -7.99 14.38
C ASP A 208 -19.46 -6.51 13.98
N GLY A 209 -18.85 -6.21 12.83
CA GLY A 209 -18.67 -4.85 12.32
C GLY A 209 -17.57 -4.04 13.02
N ARG A 210 -16.90 -4.58 14.04
CA ARG A 210 -15.89 -3.86 14.83
C ARG A 210 -14.50 -3.89 14.18
N HIS A 211 -14.43 -3.62 12.88
CA HIS A 211 -13.17 -3.51 12.17
C HIS A 211 -12.47 -2.18 12.46
N PRO A 212 -11.13 -2.09 12.32
CA PRO A 212 -10.42 -0.81 12.39
C PRO A 212 -10.89 0.21 11.35
N THR A 213 -10.64 1.49 11.62
CA THR A 213 -10.65 2.49 10.55
C THR A 213 -9.43 2.28 9.66
N PHE A 214 -9.66 2.00 8.38
CA PHE A 214 -8.61 1.79 7.38
C PHE A 214 -8.43 3.03 6.52
N LEU A 215 -7.21 3.54 6.50
CA LEU A 215 -6.78 4.69 5.71
C LEU A 215 -5.77 4.25 4.64
N HIS A 216 -5.61 5.08 3.61
CA HIS A 216 -4.49 4.94 2.69
C HIS A 216 -3.83 6.30 2.43
N GLY A 217 -2.50 6.28 2.34
CA GLY A 217 -1.65 7.41 1.98
C GLY A 217 -1.06 7.21 0.58
N VAL A 218 -1.55 7.97 -0.39
CA VAL A 218 -1.02 8.00 -1.75
C VAL A 218 0.26 8.84 -1.75
N THR A 219 1.40 8.17 -1.66
CA THR A 219 2.73 8.82 -1.58
C THR A 219 3.31 9.11 -2.95
N MET A 220 3.72 10.37 -3.18
CA MET A 220 4.36 10.81 -4.43
C MET A 220 5.85 11.10 -4.27
N HIS A 221 6.36 11.05 -3.03
CA HIS A 221 7.78 11.21 -2.73
C HIS A 221 8.63 10.11 -3.36
N GLY A 222 9.78 10.48 -3.92
CA GLY A 222 10.81 9.54 -4.36
C GLY A 222 11.85 9.32 -3.26
N VAL A 223 11.94 8.08 -2.77
CA VAL A 223 12.90 7.69 -1.72
C VAL A 223 13.60 6.39 -2.11
N PHE A 224 14.93 6.37 -2.05
CA PHE A 224 15.74 5.17 -2.27
C PHE A 224 16.57 4.80 -1.03
N SER A 225 17.05 3.56 -0.99
CA SER A 225 17.80 3.02 0.15
C SER A 225 19.30 3.08 -0.14
N GLU A 226 20.09 3.54 0.83
CA GLU A 226 21.56 3.44 0.82
C GLU A 226 22.09 2.39 1.81
N GLY A 227 21.21 1.78 2.59
CA GLY A 227 21.57 0.69 3.49
C GLY A 227 20.46 0.37 4.49
N PRO A 228 20.74 -0.51 5.47
CA PRO A 228 19.87 -0.66 6.64
C PRO A 228 19.71 0.69 7.34
N PHE A 229 18.47 1.11 7.58
CA PHE A 229 18.10 2.39 8.20
C PHE A 229 18.66 3.68 7.55
N LYS A 230 19.25 3.60 6.36
CA LYS A 230 19.74 4.76 5.59
C LYS A 230 18.94 4.94 4.31
N SER A 231 18.38 6.13 4.12
CA SER A 231 17.56 6.46 2.94
C SER A 231 17.85 7.86 2.43
N VAL A 232 17.73 8.03 1.11
CA VAL A 232 17.81 9.33 0.44
C VAL A 232 16.43 9.72 -0.04
N HIS A 233 15.95 10.88 0.42
CA HIS A 233 14.74 11.52 -0.07
C HIS A 233 15.07 12.33 -1.33
N ALA A 234 15.13 11.63 -2.46
CA ALA A 234 15.63 12.13 -3.73
C ALA A 234 14.67 13.06 -4.48
N ALA A 235 13.36 12.84 -4.35
CA ALA A 235 12.34 13.64 -5.03
C ALA A 235 11.20 14.02 -4.07
N PRO A 236 11.36 15.12 -3.30
CA PRO A 236 10.30 15.65 -2.46
C PRO A 236 9.06 16.05 -3.27
N ALA A 237 7.90 15.60 -2.80
CA ALA A 237 6.59 15.85 -3.38
C ALA A 237 5.55 15.99 -2.25
N GLY A 238 4.43 15.27 -2.32
CA GLY A 238 3.40 15.26 -1.29
C GLY A 238 2.82 13.88 -1.01
N VAL A 239 1.97 13.82 0.00
CA VAL A 239 1.16 12.65 0.34
C VAL A 239 -0.29 13.09 0.40
N VAL A 240 -1.19 12.32 -0.21
CA VAL A 240 -2.62 12.48 0.02
C VAL A 240 -3.10 11.33 0.91
N VAL A 241 -3.81 11.64 2.00
CA VAL A 241 -4.32 10.64 2.95
C VAL A 241 -5.83 10.74 3.09
N GLY A 242 -6.51 9.60 3.08
CA GLY A 242 -7.95 9.53 3.25
C GLY A 242 -8.42 8.17 3.74
N PRO A 243 -9.72 8.04 4.05
CA PRO A 243 -10.30 6.77 4.45
C PRO A 243 -10.54 5.85 3.25
N VAL A 244 -10.30 4.55 3.45
CA VAL A 244 -10.69 3.45 2.57
C VAL A 244 -12.00 2.82 3.06
N CYS A 245 -12.06 2.62 4.38
CA CYS A 245 -13.23 2.11 5.09
C CYS A 245 -13.22 2.65 6.52
N SER A 246 -14.37 3.08 7.02
CA SER A 246 -14.56 3.62 8.37
C SER A 246 -15.52 2.71 9.13
N SER A 247 -15.24 2.46 10.41
CA SER A 247 -16.07 1.62 11.29
C SER A 247 -17.34 2.32 11.77
N ASP A 248 -17.35 3.65 11.77
CA ASP A 248 -18.48 4.48 12.20
C ASP A 248 -19.01 5.35 11.04
N GLU A 249 -20.35 5.48 10.98
CA GLU A 249 -21.06 6.46 10.14
C GLU A 249 -20.81 7.92 10.58
N GLN A 250 -20.12 8.15 11.71
CA GLN A 250 -19.89 9.48 12.33
C GLN A 250 -18.48 10.04 12.09
N ALA A 251 -17.87 9.75 10.95
CA ALA A 251 -16.53 10.25 10.60
C ALA A 251 -16.51 11.75 10.21
N GLU A 252 -17.09 12.64 11.02
CA GLU A 252 -17.02 14.09 10.78
C GLU A 252 -15.63 14.68 11.09
N ARG A 253 -14.79 13.98 11.87
CA ARG A 253 -13.45 14.45 12.26
C ARG A 253 -12.35 13.57 11.68
N PRO A 254 -11.29 14.15 11.10
CA PRO A 254 -10.12 13.40 10.67
C PRO A 254 -9.51 12.61 11.83
N SER A 255 -9.13 11.36 11.58
CA SER A 255 -8.47 10.51 12.59
C SER A 255 -7.19 11.15 13.13
N TYR A 256 -6.68 10.66 14.27
CA TYR A 256 -5.41 11.10 14.83
C TYR A 256 -4.27 10.99 13.81
N LEU A 257 -4.13 9.83 13.15
CA LEU A 257 -3.12 9.63 12.10
C LEU A 257 -3.32 10.60 10.93
N THR A 258 -4.54 10.81 10.44
CA THR A 258 -4.82 11.74 9.34
C THR A 258 -4.29 13.14 9.64
N ARG A 259 -4.54 13.64 10.87
CA ARG A 259 -4.05 14.96 11.29
C ARG A 259 -2.52 15.02 11.33
N LEU A 260 -1.87 14.00 11.89
CA LEU A 260 -0.40 13.96 11.97
C LEU A 260 0.24 13.90 10.59
N ILE A 261 -0.29 13.09 9.67
CA ILE A 261 0.22 13.02 8.29
C ILE A 261 0.08 14.37 7.59
N ALA A 262 -1.04 15.07 7.79
CA ALA A 262 -1.29 16.37 7.18
C ALA A 262 -0.36 17.49 7.70
N THR A 263 0.16 17.36 8.94
CA THR A 263 1.00 18.39 9.56
C THR A 263 2.47 18.00 9.68
N ALA A 264 2.84 16.75 9.38
CA ALA A 264 4.20 16.25 9.47
C ALA A 264 5.14 17.05 8.54
N PRO A 265 6.25 17.62 9.08
CA PRO A 265 7.25 18.29 8.27
C PRO A 265 7.77 17.38 7.15
N HIS A 266 8.08 17.98 6.01
CA HIS A 266 8.62 17.31 4.81
C HIS A 266 7.74 16.23 4.16
N LEU A 267 6.62 15.86 4.77
CA LEU A 267 5.67 14.92 4.17
C LEU A 267 4.70 15.63 3.23
N ALA A 268 4.46 16.94 3.46
CA ALA A 268 3.51 17.76 2.71
C ALA A 268 2.16 17.03 2.51
N GLY A 269 1.62 16.55 3.64
CA GLY A 269 0.41 15.74 3.66
C GLY A 269 -0.84 16.58 3.46
N GLN A 270 -1.79 16.05 2.70
CA GLN A 270 -3.12 16.61 2.54
C GLN A 270 -4.17 15.55 2.86
N ALA A 271 -5.13 15.89 3.72
CA ALA A 271 -6.27 15.03 3.99
C ALA A 271 -7.35 15.22 2.91
N VAL A 272 -7.89 14.13 2.38
CA VAL A 272 -8.97 14.15 1.39
C VAL A 272 -10.10 13.17 1.76
N PRO A 273 -11.34 13.41 1.29
CA PRO A 273 -12.45 12.48 1.43
C PRO A 273 -12.23 11.14 0.71
N ARG A 274 -13.00 10.11 1.11
CA ARG A 274 -12.94 8.75 0.56
C ARG A 274 -13.04 8.68 -0.98
N PRO A 275 -14.00 9.36 -1.64
CA PRO A 275 -14.13 9.29 -3.10
C PRO A 275 -12.91 9.92 -3.80
N GLU A 276 -12.43 11.05 -3.30
CA GLU A 276 -11.26 11.74 -3.85
C GLU A 276 -9.98 10.90 -3.70
N LEU A 277 -9.78 10.27 -2.53
CA LEU A 277 -8.66 9.35 -2.32
C LEU A 277 -8.67 8.21 -3.34
N TRP A 278 -9.83 7.59 -3.55
CA TRP A 278 -9.98 6.48 -4.47
C TRP A 278 -9.63 6.89 -5.90
N ILE A 279 -10.14 8.04 -6.36
CA ILE A 279 -9.84 8.59 -7.69
C ILE A 279 -8.35 8.87 -7.86
N LEU A 280 -7.72 9.54 -6.88
CA LEU A 280 -6.29 9.86 -6.94
C LEU A 280 -5.42 8.59 -6.94
N GLN A 281 -5.84 7.54 -6.23
CA GLN A 281 -5.13 6.26 -6.25
C GLN A 281 -5.26 5.56 -7.60
N LEU A 282 -6.46 5.56 -8.21
CA LEU A 282 -6.69 5.02 -9.56
C LEU A 282 -5.84 5.77 -10.59
N GLU A 283 -5.82 7.10 -10.56
CA GLU A 283 -5.00 7.90 -11.50
C GLU A 283 -3.51 7.60 -11.39
N LYS A 284 -2.98 7.53 -10.15
CA LYS A 284 -1.59 7.13 -9.92
C LYS A 284 -1.32 5.71 -10.42
N LEU A 285 -2.28 4.81 -10.22
CA LEU A 285 -2.18 3.43 -10.68
C LEU A 285 -2.09 3.35 -12.20
N VAL A 286 -2.93 4.09 -12.94
CA VAL A 286 -2.87 4.16 -14.41
C VAL A 286 -1.47 4.56 -14.87
N VAL A 287 -0.90 5.63 -14.30
CA VAL A 287 0.47 6.06 -14.65
C VAL A 287 1.47 4.91 -14.44
N ASN A 288 1.40 4.25 -13.28
CA ASN A 288 2.29 3.15 -12.94
C ASN A 288 2.09 1.90 -13.81
N MET A 289 0.86 1.62 -14.28
CA MET A 289 0.55 0.47 -15.15
C MET A 289 1.09 0.62 -16.56
N ILE A 290 1.30 1.86 -17.01
CA ILE A 290 1.77 2.16 -18.36
C ILE A 290 3.27 2.47 -18.37
N ILE A 291 3.71 3.51 -17.64
CA ILE A 291 5.10 3.99 -17.71
C ILE A 291 6.08 2.96 -17.14
N ASN A 292 5.77 2.39 -15.98
CA ASN A 292 6.74 1.56 -15.26
C ASN A 292 7.09 0.26 -15.99
N PRO A 293 6.14 -0.57 -16.47
CA PRO A 293 6.50 -1.77 -17.23
C PRO A 293 7.17 -1.45 -18.57
N LEU A 294 6.70 -0.44 -19.31
CA LEU A 294 7.28 -0.08 -20.60
C LEU A 294 8.73 0.39 -20.45
N THR A 295 9.03 1.26 -19.49
CA THR A 295 10.41 1.68 -19.21
C THR A 295 11.28 0.53 -18.71
N ALA A 296 10.74 -0.42 -17.95
CA ALA A 296 11.49 -1.57 -17.47
C ALA A 296 11.85 -2.56 -18.60
N ILE A 297 10.95 -2.79 -19.55
CA ILE A 297 11.18 -3.67 -20.71
C ILE A 297 12.12 -3.01 -21.73
N LEU A 298 11.91 -1.72 -22.03
CA LEU A 298 12.69 -0.97 -23.02
C LEU A 298 14.03 -0.47 -22.47
N ARG A 299 14.22 -0.48 -21.14
CA ARG A 299 15.42 0.03 -20.43
C ARG A 299 15.69 1.51 -20.68
N VAL A 300 14.62 2.30 -20.75
CA VAL A 300 14.68 3.74 -21.04
C VAL A 300 14.17 4.59 -19.86
N ARG A 301 14.57 5.87 -19.84
CA ARG A 301 13.97 6.85 -18.92
C ARG A 301 12.53 7.17 -19.34
N ASN A 302 11.71 7.66 -18.40
CA ASN A 302 10.28 7.88 -18.62
C ASN A 302 9.98 8.74 -19.86
N GLY A 303 10.75 9.80 -20.10
CA GLY A 303 10.53 10.72 -21.21
C GLY A 303 10.71 10.11 -22.60
N VAL A 304 11.49 9.04 -22.71
CA VAL A 304 11.77 8.39 -24.01
C VAL A 304 10.50 7.73 -24.56
N LEU A 305 9.56 7.32 -23.71
CA LEU A 305 8.29 6.74 -24.13
C LEU A 305 7.43 7.69 -24.98
N PHE A 306 7.67 9.00 -24.84
CA PHE A 306 6.89 10.06 -25.48
C PHE A 306 7.66 10.79 -26.59
N ALA A 307 8.84 10.30 -26.97
CA ALA A 307 9.73 10.99 -27.90
C ALA A 307 9.25 10.96 -29.36
N ASP A 308 8.57 9.90 -29.77
CA ASP A 308 8.00 9.72 -31.11
C ASP A 308 6.47 9.61 -31.03
N PRO A 309 5.73 10.69 -31.34
CA PRO A 309 4.26 10.69 -31.33
C PRO A 309 3.62 9.66 -32.27
N ASP A 310 4.31 9.28 -33.35
CA ASP A 310 3.81 8.33 -34.37
C ASP A 310 4.38 6.91 -34.19
N GLY A 311 5.25 6.75 -33.18
CA GLY A 311 5.98 5.55 -32.84
C GLY A 311 5.09 4.39 -32.38
N LYS A 312 5.68 3.19 -32.29
CA LYS A 312 4.96 2.00 -31.81
C LYS A 312 4.69 2.10 -30.31
N THR A 313 5.56 2.76 -29.55
CA THR A 313 5.41 2.92 -28.10
C THR A 313 4.13 3.68 -27.75
N VAL A 314 3.85 4.78 -28.44
CA VAL A 314 2.62 5.56 -28.21
C VAL A 314 1.38 4.75 -28.59
N LYS A 315 1.41 3.99 -29.70
CA LYS A 315 0.31 3.09 -30.08
C LYS A 315 0.06 1.99 -29.04
N ILE A 316 1.11 1.47 -28.42
CA ILE A 316 1.01 0.50 -27.34
C ILE A 316 0.39 1.15 -26.10
N MET A 317 0.83 2.35 -25.74
CA MET A 317 0.25 3.11 -24.63
C MET A 317 -1.24 3.38 -24.85
N ASP A 318 -1.64 3.71 -26.08
CA ASP A 318 -3.04 3.93 -26.44
C ASP A 318 -3.91 2.69 -26.25
N GLU A 319 -3.45 1.50 -26.69
CA GLU A 319 -4.17 0.25 -26.48
C GLU A 319 -4.23 -0.15 -25.00
N LEU A 320 -3.14 0.01 -24.26
CA LEU A 320 -3.13 -0.25 -22.82
C LEU A 320 -4.06 0.70 -22.06
N LEU A 321 -4.09 1.98 -22.44
CA LEU A 321 -5.00 2.97 -21.88
C LEU A 321 -6.46 2.65 -22.20
N ARG A 322 -6.74 2.09 -23.39
CA ARG A 322 -8.07 1.60 -23.75
C ARG A 322 -8.47 0.42 -22.86
N GLU A 323 -7.65 -0.63 -22.77
CA GLU A 323 -7.90 -1.78 -21.87
C GLU A 323 -8.09 -1.32 -20.41
N THR A 324 -7.25 -0.40 -19.94
CA THR A 324 -7.36 0.18 -18.59
C THR A 324 -8.66 0.95 -18.40
N SER A 325 -9.00 1.85 -19.34
CA SER A 325 -10.24 2.62 -19.32
C SER A 325 -11.44 1.68 -19.25
N ASP A 326 -11.53 0.68 -20.13
CA ASP A 326 -12.66 -0.26 -20.20
C ASP A 326 -12.90 -0.95 -18.84
N VAL A 327 -11.84 -1.41 -18.17
CA VAL A 327 -11.94 -2.01 -16.83
C VAL A 327 -12.37 -1.00 -15.76
N LEU A 328 -11.80 0.21 -15.78
CA LEU A 328 -12.15 1.26 -14.82
C LEU A 328 -13.59 1.76 -15.00
N GLN A 329 -14.07 1.88 -16.25
CA GLN A 329 -15.46 2.24 -16.56
C GLN A 329 -16.42 1.19 -16.00
N ALA A 330 -16.11 -0.10 -16.17
CA ALA A 330 -16.91 -1.17 -15.61
C ALA A 330 -16.86 -1.18 -14.06
N LEU A 331 -15.69 -0.91 -13.47
CA LEU A 331 -15.53 -0.85 -12.01
C LEU A 331 -16.36 0.26 -11.36
N ILE A 332 -16.35 1.48 -11.91
CA ILE A 332 -17.08 2.61 -11.32
C ILE A 332 -18.61 2.44 -11.44
N GLN A 333 -19.09 1.67 -12.42
CA GLN A 333 -20.50 1.35 -12.60
C GLN A 333 -20.96 0.16 -11.76
N HIS A 334 -20.02 -0.71 -11.35
CA HIS A 334 -20.34 -1.91 -10.58
C HIS A 334 -20.88 -1.60 -9.18
N GLU A 335 -21.80 -2.44 -8.68
CA GLU A 335 -22.46 -2.26 -7.38
C GLU A 335 -21.48 -2.15 -6.21
N SER A 336 -20.33 -2.81 -6.30
CA SER A 336 -19.28 -2.77 -5.28
C SER A 336 -18.69 -1.37 -5.06
N SER A 337 -18.79 -0.47 -6.04
CA SER A 337 -18.22 0.88 -6.00
C SER A 337 -19.23 1.95 -5.57
N GLN A 338 -20.53 1.61 -5.50
CA GLN A 338 -21.61 2.58 -5.25
C GLN A 338 -21.44 3.30 -3.91
N GLU A 339 -21.07 2.58 -2.83
CA GLU A 339 -20.83 3.18 -1.51
C GLU A 339 -19.67 4.17 -1.48
N ILE A 340 -18.71 4.07 -2.41
CA ILE A 340 -17.60 5.04 -2.47
C ILE A 340 -18.11 6.37 -3.00
N MET A 341 -19.05 6.34 -3.95
CA MET A 341 -19.49 7.53 -4.68
C MET A 341 -20.59 8.32 -3.97
N LYS A 342 -21.26 7.73 -2.96
CA LYS A 342 -22.37 8.37 -2.23
C LYS A 342 -22.00 9.72 -1.59
N ASP A 343 -20.81 9.81 -1.03
CA ASP A 343 -20.35 11.00 -0.30
C ASP A 343 -19.49 11.94 -1.17
N GLY A 344 -19.48 11.71 -2.49
CA GLY A 344 -18.66 12.45 -3.43
C GLY A 344 -19.38 13.64 -4.07
N ASN A 345 -18.66 14.76 -4.21
CA ASN A 345 -19.11 15.89 -5.02
C ASN A 345 -19.13 15.59 -6.54
N MET A 346 -18.58 14.45 -6.97
CA MET A 346 -18.43 14.07 -8.37
C MET A 346 -19.42 12.98 -8.75
N SER A 347 -20.21 13.22 -9.79
CA SER A 347 -21.13 12.22 -10.33
C SER A 347 -20.39 11.06 -11.01
N VAL A 348 -21.03 9.90 -11.14
CA VAL A 348 -20.47 8.74 -11.84
C VAL A 348 -20.14 9.07 -13.30
N GLU A 349 -20.97 9.88 -13.96
CA GLU A 349 -20.75 10.32 -15.35
C GLU A 349 -19.51 11.23 -15.47
N SER A 350 -19.32 12.11 -14.48
CA SER A 350 -18.14 12.98 -14.43
C SER A 350 -16.86 12.17 -14.21
N LEU A 351 -16.93 11.16 -13.35
CA LEU A 351 -15.82 10.23 -13.12
C LEU A 351 -15.56 9.35 -14.36
N ALA A 352 -16.59 8.86 -15.02
CA ALA A 352 -16.50 8.12 -16.28
C ALA A 352 -15.76 8.95 -17.35
N ARG A 353 -16.10 10.23 -17.51
CA ARG A 353 -15.38 11.11 -18.42
C ARG A 353 -13.91 11.29 -18.02
N ARG A 354 -13.62 11.44 -16.73
CA ARG A 354 -12.26 11.58 -16.20
C ARG A 354 -11.40 10.32 -16.39
N LEU A 355 -12.02 9.14 -16.34
CA LEU A 355 -11.37 7.84 -16.57
C LEU A 355 -11.50 7.33 -18.01
N SER A 356 -11.93 8.18 -18.95
CA SER A 356 -12.01 7.83 -20.37
C SER A 356 -10.61 7.76 -20.99
N THR A 357 -10.43 6.93 -22.02
CA THR A 357 -9.15 6.80 -22.75
C THR A 357 -8.52 8.15 -23.14
N PRO A 358 -9.25 9.15 -23.70
CA PRO A 358 -8.66 10.44 -24.02
C PRO A 358 -8.17 11.22 -22.78
N ALA A 359 -8.95 11.22 -21.70
CA ALA A 359 -8.58 11.91 -20.46
C ALA A 359 -7.38 11.25 -19.77
N LEU A 360 -7.35 9.91 -19.73
CA LEU A 360 -6.20 9.17 -19.20
C LEU A 360 -4.94 9.39 -20.05
N ARG A 361 -5.07 9.49 -21.38
CA ARG A 361 -3.96 9.82 -22.28
C ARG A 361 -3.38 11.20 -21.96
N GLU A 362 -4.23 12.21 -21.84
CA GLU A 362 -3.80 13.57 -21.49
C GLU A 362 -3.08 13.60 -20.13
N MET A 363 -3.68 12.97 -19.11
CA MET A 363 -3.07 12.83 -17.79
C MET A 363 -1.69 12.16 -17.88
N LEU A 364 -1.58 11.08 -18.65
CA LEU A 364 -0.34 10.33 -18.81
C LEU A 364 0.76 11.17 -19.47
N HIS A 365 0.44 11.98 -20.48
CA HIS A 365 1.38 12.93 -21.08
C HIS A 365 1.83 14.00 -20.09
N VAL A 366 0.89 14.61 -19.36
CA VAL A 366 1.20 15.64 -18.35
C VAL A 366 2.14 15.10 -17.28
N VAL A 367 1.87 13.89 -16.80
CA VAL A 367 2.75 13.24 -15.81
C VAL A 367 4.08 12.84 -16.43
N GLY A 368 4.06 12.23 -17.62
CA GLY A 368 5.24 11.80 -18.37
C GLY A 368 6.26 12.93 -18.56
N GLU A 369 5.79 14.12 -18.93
CA GLU A 369 6.62 15.31 -19.10
C GLU A 369 7.25 15.76 -17.77
N LYS A 370 6.47 15.78 -16.68
CA LYS A 370 6.97 16.14 -15.33
C LYS A 370 8.05 15.18 -14.84
N VAL A 371 7.97 13.90 -15.19
CA VAL A 371 8.90 12.86 -14.72
C VAL A 371 9.90 12.41 -15.78
N LYS A 372 10.04 13.15 -16.89
CA LYS A 372 10.75 12.68 -18.10
C LYS A 372 12.19 12.25 -17.88
N TYR A 373 12.91 12.91 -16.97
CA TYR A 373 14.30 12.60 -16.66
C TYR A 373 14.47 11.46 -15.65
N ASN A 374 13.38 11.01 -15.02
CA ASN A 374 13.43 10.01 -13.97
C ASN A 374 13.49 8.60 -14.57
N LYS A 375 14.10 7.69 -13.80
CA LYS A 375 13.99 6.25 -13.99
C LYS A 375 12.81 5.75 -13.16
N SER A 376 11.88 4.99 -13.75
CA SER A 376 10.77 4.40 -12.99
C SER A 376 11.28 3.46 -11.89
N SER A 377 10.52 3.29 -10.80
CA SER A 377 10.88 2.38 -9.72
C SER A 377 11.00 0.94 -10.20
N MET A 378 10.13 0.52 -11.12
CA MET A 378 10.17 -0.82 -11.70
C MET A 378 11.43 -1.04 -12.52
N PHE A 379 11.85 -0.08 -13.35
CA PHE A 379 13.11 -0.22 -14.09
C PHE A 379 14.31 -0.32 -13.13
N GLN A 380 14.35 0.50 -12.07
CA GLN A 380 15.37 0.40 -11.02
C GLN A 380 15.38 -0.98 -10.34
N ASP A 381 14.20 -1.51 -10.00
CA ASP A 381 14.08 -2.83 -9.36
C ASP A 381 14.56 -3.95 -10.31
N VAL A 382 14.20 -3.90 -11.60
CA VAL A 382 14.66 -4.92 -12.57
C VAL A 382 16.17 -4.83 -12.78
N GLU A 383 16.78 -3.64 -12.88
CA GLU A 383 18.24 -3.52 -12.95
C GLU A 383 18.94 -4.07 -11.70
N ALA A 384 18.32 -3.89 -10.53
CA ALA A 384 18.85 -4.39 -9.27
C ALA A 384 18.54 -5.88 -9.03
N GLY A 385 17.90 -6.58 -9.97
CA GLY A 385 17.48 -7.97 -9.81
C GLY A 385 16.45 -8.18 -8.70
N LYS A 386 15.69 -7.14 -8.35
CA LYS A 386 14.67 -7.16 -7.30
C LYS A 386 13.30 -7.48 -7.90
N GLN A 387 12.45 -8.07 -7.06
CA GLN A 387 11.05 -8.26 -7.39
C GLN A 387 10.36 -6.91 -7.59
N THR A 388 9.60 -6.78 -8.68
CA THR A 388 8.85 -5.57 -9.03
C THR A 388 7.44 -5.56 -8.45
N GLU A 389 6.78 -4.41 -8.52
CA GLU A 389 5.38 -4.22 -8.12
C GLU A 389 4.39 -4.51 -9.28
N ILE A 390 4.81 -5.20 -10.35
CA ILE A 390 4.00 -5.38 -11.57
C ILE A 390 2.65 -6.08 -11.30
N ARG A 391 2.61 -7.04 -10.36
CA ARG A 391 1.37 -7.70 -9.94
C ARG A 391 0.44 -6.79 -9.13
N GLU A 392 0.99 -5.79 -8.46
CA GLU A 392 0.21 -4.83 -7.66
C GLU A 392 -0.31 -3.67 -8.52
N PHE A 393 0.26 -3.50 -9.72
CA PHE A 393 -0.24 -2.58 -10.74
C PHE A 393 -1.07 -3.36 -11.77
N ASN A 394 -0.47 -3.82 -12.85
CA ASN A 394 -1.14 -4.52 -13.95
C ASN A 394 -1.88 -5.77 -13.48
N GLY A 395 -1.32 -6.51 -12.52
CA GLY A 395 -2.00 -7.68 -11.93
C GLY A 395 -3.31 -7.31 -11.22
N TRP A 396 -3.38 -6.16 -10.54
CA TRP A 396 -4.63 -5.67 -9.93
C TRP A 396 -5.69 -5.35 -10.99
N LEU A 397 -5.32 -4.77 -12.14
CA LEU A 397 -6.25 -4.53 -13.26
C LEU A 397 -6.81 -5.85 -13.78
N ILE A 398 -5.95 -6.85 -13.98
CA ILE A 398 -6.31 -8.18 -14.49
C ILE A 398 -7.24 -8.90 -13.50
N GLU A 399 -6.93 -8.85 -12.21
CA GLU A 399 -7.78 -9.37 -11.12
C GLU A 399 -9.16 -8.70 -11.13
N THR A 400 -9.18 -7.37 -11.24
CA THR A 400 -10.42 -6.58 -11.30
C THR A 400 -11.25 -6.90 -12.53
N ALA A 401 -10.63 -7.03 -13.71
CA ALA A 401 -11.32 -7.42 -14.94
C ALA A 401 -11.95 -8.81 -14.84
N GLY A 402 -11.23 -9.76 -14.22
CA GLY A 402 -11.74 -11.11 -13.94
C GLY A 402 -12.96 -11.08 -13.02
N PHE A 403 -12.91 -10.29 -11.95
CA PHE A 403 -14.04 -10.12 -11.03
C PHE A 403 -15.28 -9.54 -11.72
N LEU A 404 -15.12 -8.54 -12.58
CA LEU A 404 -16.25 -7.84 -13.21
C LEU A 404 -16.99 -8.74 -14.23
N GLY A 405 -16.32 -9.76 -14.78
CA GLY A 405 -16.96 -10.82 -15.56
C GLY A 405 -17.58 -10.39 -16.90
N GLN A 406 -17.08 -9.32 -17.53
CA GLN A 406 -17.65 -8.69 -18.74
C GLN A 406 -16.84 -8.91 -20.03
N ASP A 407 -16.11 -10.02 -20.19
CA ASP A 407 -15.21 -10.26 -21.34
C ASP A 407 -14.26 -9.08 -21.63
N LEU A 408 -13.83 -8.38 -20.58
CA LEU A 408 -12.92 -7.24 -20.67
C LEU A 408 -11.55 -7.70 -21.18
N ASP A 409 -11.11 -7.15 -22.32
CA ASP A 409 -9.78 -7.45 -22.87
C ASP A 409 -8.71 -6.77 -22.02
N VAL A 410 -7.87 -7.58 -21.37
CA VAL A 410 -6.70 -7.13 -20.60
C VAL A 410 -5.43 -7.86 -21.05
N SER A 411 -5.42 -8.30 -22.30
CA SER A 411 -4.39 -9.17 -22.84
C SER A 411 -3.02 -8.52 -22.95
N ARG A 412 -2.95 -7.23 -23.27
CA ARG A 412 -1.68 -6.51 -23.34
C ARG A 412 -1.14 -6.29 -21.94
N HIS A 413 -2.01 -6.01 -20.97
CA HIS A 413 -1.60 -5.98 -19.56
C HIS A 413 -1.06 -7.34 -19.08
N LYS A 414 -1.70 -8.46 -19.47
CA LYS A 414 -1.19 -9.81 -19.16
C LYS A 414 0.19 -10.04 -19.79
N ALA A 415 0.35 -9.71 -21.06
CA ALA A 415 1.64 -9.84 -21.75
C ALA A 415 2.73 -8.96 -21.12
N LEU A 416 2.40 -7.74 -20.65
CA LEU A 416 3.35 -6.90 -19.92
C LEU A 416 3.79 -7.52 -18.59
N VAL A 417 2.86 -8.13 -17.85
CA VAL A 417 3.19 -8.85 -16.61
C VAL A 417 4.21 -9.94 -16.92
N ASP A 418 3.92 -10.79 -17.92
CA ASP A 418 4.80 -11.90 -18.29
C ASP A 418 6.20 -11.42 -18.71
N LEU A 419 6.28 -10.36 -19.52
CA LEU A 419 7.54 -9.79 -20.00
C LEU A 419 8.41 -9.24 -18.85
N VAL A 420 7.79 -8.51 -17.92
CA VAL A 420 8.51 -7.94 -16.76
C VAL A 420 8.99 -9.04 -15.82
N GLU A 421 8.16 -10.05 -15.55
CA GLU A 421 8.53 -11.16 -14.65
C GLU A 421 9.63 -12.05 -15.22
N GLN A 422 9.66 -12.21 -16.54
CA GLN A 422 10.74 -12.90 -17.25
C GLN A 422 12.01 -12.04 -17.38
N GLY A 423 11.98 -10.77 -16.98
CA GLY A 423 13.11 -9.84 -17.09
C GLY A 423 13.52 -9.53 -18.53
N VAL A 424 12.61 -9.72 -19.48
CA VAL A 424 12.89 -9.55 -20.92
C VAL A 424 13.21 -8.10 -21.22
N THR A 425 14.25 -7.89 -22.03
CA THR A 425 14.55 -6.59 -22.62
C THR A 425 14.21 -6.65 -24.10
N LEU A 426 13.40 -5.72 -24.58
CA LEU A 426 12.99 -5.63 -25.98
C LEU A 426 13.29 -4.23 -26.52
N ASP A 427 13.51 -4.13 -27.82
CA ASP A 427 13.40 -2.85 -28.51
C ASP A 427 11.93 -2.48 -28.81
N GLU A 428 11.69 -1.25 -29.26
CA GLU A 428 10.36 -0.75 -29.60
C GLU A 428 9.68 -1.60 -30.69
N SER A 429 10.45 -2.09 -31.67
CA SER A 429 9.89 -2.88 -32.77
C SER A 429 9.46 -4.27 -32.32
N GLU A 430 10.27 -4.92 -31.48
CA GLU A 430 9.97 -6.21 -30.84
C GLU A 430 8.77 -6.12 -29.91
N LEU A 431 8.71 -5.08 -29.09
CA LEU A 431 7.58 -4.86 -28.18
C LEU A 431 6.29 -4.61 -28.96
N GLY A 432 6.35 -3.81 -30.03
CA GLY A 432 5.23 -3.61 -30.95
C GLY A 432 4.76 -4.90 -31.62
N ARG A 433 5.69 -5.78 -32.03
CA ARG A 433 5.34 -7.11 -32.57
C ARG A 433 4.53 -7.94 -31.57
N ARG A 434 4.85 -7.87 -30.28
CA ARG A 434 4.17 -8.65 -29.23
C ARG A 434 2.82 -8.07 -28.81
N LEU A 435 2.66 -6.75 -28.82
CA LEU A 435 1.50 -6.09 -28.23
C LEU A 435 0.51 -5.49 -29.24
N LEU A 436 0.91 -5.21 -30.48
CA LEU A 436 0.02 -4.60 -31.48
C LEU A 436 -0.52 -5.59 -32.50
N HIS A 437 0.12 -6.75 -32.69
CA HIS A 437 -0.36 -7.77 -33.61
C HIS A 437 -1.17 -8.82 -32.84
N ARG A 438 -2.48 -8.82 -33.08
CA ARG A 438 -3.39 -9.92 -32.74
C ARG A 438 -4.00 -10.45 -34.02
#